data_AF-A0A085WSP7-F1
#
_entry.id   AF-A0A085WSP7-F1
#
_cell.length_a   1.000
_cell.length_b   1.000
_cell.length_c   1.000
_cell.angle_alpha   90.00
_cell.angle_beta   90.00
_cell.angle_gamma   90.00
#
_symmetry.space_group_name_H-M   'P 1'
#
loop_
_entity.id
_entity.type
_entity.pdbx_description
1 polymer ?
#
loop_
_entity_poly.entity_id
_entity_poly.type
_entity_poly.pdbx_seq_one_letter_code
_entity_poly.pdbx_strand_id
1 'polypeptide(L)'
;MTAWLIAFAFTQAVEVPIYLRAKAGWRAAVLASTLTHPVVWFGFATVRGWVHSYSATVVVMEAFAIILEAIWLSSHNVKRPFLWSLGANLTSVTLGFASRALFGWP
;
A
#
# COMPACT_ATOMS: atom_id res chain seq x y z
N MET A 1 17.87 -0.18 4.35
CA MET A 1 17.50 0.49 3.08
C MET A 1 17.07 -0.51 2.02
N THR A 2 17.88 -1.54 1.69
CA THR A 2 17.56 -2.52 0.64
C THR A 2 16.22 -3.24 0.81
N ALA A 3 15.89 -3.70 2.03
CA ALA A 3 14.62 -4.40 2.29
C ALA A 3 13.38 -3.54 2.00
N TRP A 4 13.43 -2.24 2.32
CA TRP A 4 12.34 -1.31 2.01
C TRP A 4 12.18 -1.13 0.51
N LEU A 5 13.27 -0.91 -0.23
CA LEU A 5 13.21 -0.74 -1.69
C LEU A 5 12.62 -1.97 -2.39
N ILE A 6 12.98 -3.17 -1.94
CA ILE A 6 12.43 -4.41 -2.46
C ILE A 6 10.93 -4.51 -2.16
N ALA A 7 10.51 -4.28 -0.91
CA ALA A 7 9.10 -4.31 -0.53
C ALA A 7 8.29 -3.26 -1.30
N PHE A 8 8.83 -2.05 -1.45
CA PHE A 8 8.21 -0.98 -2.23
C PHE A 8 8.11 -1.33 -3.72
N ALA A 9 9.14 -1.93 -4.31
CA ALA A 9 9.09 -2.39 -5.69
C ALA A 9 8.02 -3.49 -5.88
N PHE A 10 7.86 -4.37 -4.89
CA PHE A 10 6.79 -5.38 -4.89
C PHE A 10 5.40 -4.75 -4.80
N THR A 11 5.20 -3.81 -3.87
CA THR A 11 3.97 -3.00 -3.81
C THR A 11 3.65 -2.37 -5.16
N GLN A 12 4.62 -1.69 -5.78
CA GLN A 12 4.44 -1.05 -7.09
C GLN A 12 4.06 -2.07 -8.17
N ALA A 13 4.70 -3.25 -8.17
CA ALA A 13 4.39 -4.32 -9.12
C ALA A 13 2.96 -4.87 -8.97
N VAL A 14 2.39 -4.83 -7.77
CA VAL A 14 1.02 -5.31 -7.49
C VAL A 14 -0.03 -4.21 -7.69
N GLU A 15 0.18 -3.04 -7.10
CA GLU A 15 -0.85 -2.00 -7.00
C GLU A 15 -1.00 -1.16 -8.27
N VAL A 16 0.11 -0.85 -8.97
CA VAL A 16 0.05 -0.02 -10.18
C VAL A 16 -0.84 -0.65 -11.26
N PRO A 17 -0.73 -1.94 -11.60
CA PRO A 17 -1.65 -2.57 -12.55
C PRO A 17 -3.12 -2.49 -12.12
N ILE A 18 -3.41 -2.57 -10.82
CA ILE A 18 -4.77 -2.48 -10.29
C ILE A 18 -5.31 -1.05 -10.48
N TYR A 19 -4.51 -0.02 -10.18
CA TYR A 19 -4.88 1.37 -10.40
C TYR A 19 -5.01 1.74 -11.87
N LEU A 20 -4.15 1.20 -12.74
CA LEU A 20 -4.30 1.35 -14.19
C LEU A 20 -5.61 0.71 -14.68
N ARG A 21 -5.99 -0.46 -14.14
CA ARG A 21 -7.30 -1.10 -14.43
C ARG A 21 -8.48 -0.26 -13.91
N ALA A 22 -8.29 0.47 -12.82
CA ALA A 22 -9.23 1.46 -12.31
C ALA A 22 -9.33 2.72 -13.21
N LYS A 23 -8.57 2.79 -14.31
CA LYS A 23 -8.44 3.92 -15.23
C LYS A 23 -7.76 5.14 -14.59
N ALA A 24 -6.95 4.95 -13.55
CA ALA A 24 -6.03 5.99 -13.11
C ALA A 24 -5.01 6.27 -14.21
N GLY A 25 -4.63 7.53 -14.41
CA GLY A 25 -3.48 7.86 -15.26
C GLY A 25 -2.19 7.26 -14.68
N TRP A 26 -1.21 6.96 -15.53
CA TRP A 26 0.02 6.28 -15.10
C TRP A 26 0.73 6.97 -13.93
N ARG A 27 0.79 8.32 -13.95
CA ARG A 27 1.38 9.12 -12.86
C ARG A 27 0.60 8.92 -11.58
N ALA A 28 -0.72 8.98 -11.65
CA ALA A 28 -1.57 8.80 -10.49
C ALA A 28 -1.42 7.41 -9.88
N ALA A 29 -1.36 6.37 -10.73
CA ALA A 29 -1.18 4.98 -10.31
C ALA A 29 0.15 4.76 -9.56
N VAL A 30 1.27 5.27 -10.10
CA VAL A 30 2.59 5.14 -9.45
C VAL A 30 2.68 6.00 -8.19
N LEU A 31 2.19 7.23 -8.26
CA LEU A 31 2.32 8.19 -7.16
C LEU A 31 1.45 7.82 -5.96
N ALA A 32 0.34 7.10 -6.13
CA ALA A 32 -0.50 6.64 -5.03
C ALA A 32 0.35 5.95 -3.95
N SER A 33 1.00 4.82 -4.29
CA SER A 33 1.82 4.08 -3.35
C SER A 33 3.15 4.79 -3.04
N THR A 34 3.68 5.60 -3.97
CA THR A 34 4.91 6.39 -3.73
C THR A 34 4.74 7.42 -2.60
N LEU A 35 3.54 8.00 -2.47
CA LEU A 35 3.24 9.01 -1.45
C LEU A 35 2.93 8.37 -0.08
N THR A 36 2.42 7.15 -0.04
CA THR A 36 1.95 6.49 1.19
C THR A 36 2.94 5.49 1.77
N HIS A 37 3.56 4.65 0.94
CA HIS A 37 4.34 3.51 1.43
C HIS A 37 5.67 3.85 2.12
N PRO A 38 6.36 4.97 1.84
CA PRO A 38 7.43 5.44 2.70
C PRO A 38 6.92 5.70 4.13
N VAL A 39 5.73 6.29 4.28
CA VAL A 39 5.12 6.55 5.59
C VAL A 39 4.70 5.24 6.25
N VAL A 40 4.11 4.30 5.50
CA VAL A 40 3.78 2.94 6.00
C VAL A 40 4.99 2.26 6.60
N TRP A 41 6.13 2.28 5.89
CA TRP A 41 7.34 1.60 6.33
C TRP A 41 8.04 2.33 7.48
N PHE A 42 8.34 3.62 7.32
CA PHE A 42 9.14 4.37 8.29
C PHE A 42 8.33 4.81 9.52
N GLY A 43 7.02 4.99 9.38
CA GLY A 43 6.11 5.27 10.49
C GLY A 43 5.75 4.04 11.33
N PHE A 44 6.01 2.83 10.82
CA PHE A 44 5.60 1.58 11.48
C PHE A 44 6.08 1.47 12.93
N ALA A 45 7.36 1.79 13.19
CA ALA A 45 7.94 1.68 14.53
C ALA A 45 7.28 2.66 15.52
N THR A 46 6.98 3.88 15.07
CA THR A 46 6.29 4.89 15.86
C THR A 46 4.89 4.43 16.24
N VAL A 47 4.11 3.97 15.26
CA VAL A 47 2.73 3.50 15.51
C VAL A 47 2.72 2.23 16.37
N ARG A 48 3.71 1.34 16.19
CA ARG A 48 3.88 0.16 17.05
C ARG A 48 4.13 0.53 18.51
N GLY A 49 4.78 1.67 18.77
CA GLY A 49 4.97 2.22 20.10
C GLY A 49 3.67 2.65 20.79
N TRP A 50 2.59 2.88 20.03
CA TRP A 50 1.28 3.27 20.56
C TRP A 50 0.29 2.11 20.66
N VAL A 51 0.31 1.20 19.69
CA VAL A 51 -0.71 0.14 19.54
C VAL A 51 -0.25 -1.21 20.10
N HIS A 52 1.06 -1.40 20.33
CA HIS A 52 1.73 -2.57 20.95
C HIS A 52 1.45 -3.97 20.34
N SER A 53 0.55 -4.10 19.37
CA SER A 53 0.26 -5.32 18.61
C SER A 53 0.70 -5.17 17.16
N TYR A 54 1.50 -6.11 16.66
CA TYR A 54 2.00 -6.08 15.28
C TYR A 54 0.87 -6.04 14.26
N SER A 55 -0.11 -6.94 14.38
CA SER A 55 -1.25 -7.01 13.46
C SER A 55 -2.10 -5.74 13.51
N ALA A 56 -2.30 -5.18 14.70
CA ALA A 56 -3.03 -3.92 14.84
C ALA A 56 -2.25 -2.74 14.25
N THR A 57 -0.91 -2.71 14.38
CA THR A 57 -0.07 -1.72 13.69
C THR A 57 -0.21 -1.84 12.18
N VAL A 58 -0.14 -3.05 11.62
CA VAL A 58 -0.37 -3.28 10.18
C VAL A 58 -1.72 -2.72 9.77
N VAL A 59 -2.80 -3.10 10.47
CA VAL A 59 -4.16 -2.60 10.16
C VAL A 59 -4.23 -1.07 10.16
N VAL A 60 -3.61 -0.41 11.13
CA VAL A 60 -3.59 1.07 11.20
C VAL A 60 -2.80 1.68 10.03
N MET A 61 -1.62 1.14 9.71
CA MET A 61 -0.79 1.66 8.61
C MET A 61 -1.44 1.41 7.24
N GLU A 62 -2.04 0.23 7.03
CA GLU A 62 -2.79 -0.09 5.81
C GLU A 62 -4.04 0.79 5.69
N ALA A 63 -4.78 1.02 6.78
CA ALA A 63 -5.93 1.93 6.77
C ALA A 63 -5.52 3.35 6.39
N PHE A 64 -4.37 3.83 6.86
CA PHE A 64 -3.80 5.11 6.44
C PHE A 64 -3.54 5.15 4.92
N ALA A 65 -2.87 4.13 4.37
CA ALA A 65 -2.58 4.06 2.94
C ALA A 65 -3.88 4.02 2.12
N ILE A 66 -4.82 3.15 2.50
CA ILE A 66 -6.11 2.99 1.83
C ILE A 66 -6.87 4.32 1.74
N ILE A 67 -6.94 5.06 2.85
CA ILE A 67 -7.67 6.33 2.91
C ILE A 67 -6.98 7.39 2.02
N LEU A 68 -5.66 7.58 2.15
CA LEU A 68 -4.96 8.61 1.37
C LEU A 68 -4.91 8.29 -0.11
N GLU A 69 -4.72 7.02 -0.48
CA GLU A 69 -4.76 6.58 -1.87
C GLU A 69 -6.17 6.72 -2.44
N ALA A 70 -7.23 6.46 -1.66
CA ALA A 70 -8.59 6.72 -2.10
C ALA A 70 -8.83 8.22 -2.36
N ILE A 71 -8.33 9.11 -1.49
CA ILE A 71 -8.41 10.56 -1.70
C ILE A 71 -7.64 10.97 -2.96
N TRP A 72 -6.43 10.43 -3.16
CA TRP A 72 -5.60 10.68 -4.33
C TRP A 72 -6.26 10.19 -5.63
N LEU A 73 -6.81 8.98 -5.65
CA LEU A 73 -7.53 8.45 -6.81
C LEU A 73 -8.82 9.25 -7.07
N SER A 74 -9.50 9.71 -6.02
CA SER A 74 -10.68 10.57 -6.14
C SER A 74 -10.33 11.91 -6.81
N SER A 75 -9.20 12.53 -6.45
CA SER A 75 -8.75 13.78 -7.07
C SER A 75 -8.34 13.59 -8.54
N HIS A 76 -8.12 12.35 -8.97
CA HIS A 76 -7.83 11.96 -10.35
C HIS A 76 -9.03 11.34 -11.08
N ASN A 77 -10.26 11.60 -10.60
CA ASN A 77 -11.53 11.18 -11.23
C ASN A 77 -11.70 9.66 -11.39
N VAL A 78 -11.01 8.85 -10.59
CA VAL A 78 -11.21 7.40 -10.56
C VAL A 78 -12.56 7.08 -9.94
N LYS A 79 -13.37 6.26 -10.61
CA LYS A 79 -14.67 5.84 -10.08
C LYS A 79 -14.50 4.83 -8.94
N ARG A 80 -15.26 5.01 -7.85
CA ARG A 80 -15.22 4.15 -6.65
C ARG A 80 -13.78 4.03 -6.08
N PRO A 81 -13.10 5.15 -5.82
CA PRO A 81 -11.68 5.17 -5.51
C PRO A 81 -11.35 4.39 -4.24
N PHE A 82 -12.23 4.42 -3.24
CA PHE A 82 -12.07 3.65 -2.01
C PHE A 82 -12.03 2.13 -2.26
N LEU A 83 -12.91 1.59 -3.11
CA LEU A 83 -12.93 0.14 -3.38
C LEU A 83 -11.68 -0.32 -4.13
N TRP A 84 -11.17 0.51 -5.05
CA TRP A 84 -9.92 0.23 -5.75
C TRP A 84 -8.72 0.29 -4.81
N SER A 85 -8.65 1.33 -3.98
CA SER A 85 -7.60 1.49 -2.96
C SER A 85 -7.59 0.32 -1.98
N LEU A 86 -8.76 -0.03 -1.42
CA LEU A 86 -8.93 -1.17 -0.53
C LEU A 86 -8.51 -2.48 -1.21
N GLY A 87 -8.98 -2.73 -2.44
CA GLY A 87 -8.65 -3.94 -3.19
C GLY A 87 -7.16 -4.06 -3.50
N ALA A 88 -6.52 -2.96 -3.89
CA ALA A 88 -5.09 -2.92 -4.17
C ALA A 88 -4.24 -3.19 -2.92
N ASN A 89 -4.49 -2.45 -1.83
CA ASN A 89 -3.74 -2.61 -0.58
C ASN A 89 -3.98 -4.01 0.03
N LEU A 90 -5.22 -4.51 0.07
CA LEU A 90 -5.50 -5.87 0.55
C LEU A 90 -4.79 -6.95 -0.28
N THR A 91 -4.72 -6.76 -1.60
CA THR A 91 -4.00 -7.68 -2.49
C THR A 91 -2.50 -7.60 -2.22
N SER A 92 -1.95 -6.39 -2.14
CA SER A 92 -0.54 -6.10 -1.89
C SER A 92 -0.05 -6.68 -0.55
N VAL A 93 -0.73 -6.37 0.55
CA VAL A 93 -0.37 -6.86 1.89
C VAL A 93 -0.53 -8.38 2.01
N THR A 94 -1.57 -8.96 1.41
CA THR A 94 -1.80 -10.41 1.44
C THR A 94 -0.74 -11.15 0.65
N LEU A 95 -0.44 -10.70 -0.57
CA LEU A 95 0.62 -11.29 -1.39
C LEU A 95 1.99 -11.07 -0.75
N GLY A 96 2.23 -9.92 -0.11
CA GLY A 96 3.46 -9.66 0.64
C GLY A 96 3.65 -10.64 1.77
N PHE A 97 2.65 -10.83 2.65
CA PHE A 97 2.75 -11.82 3.72
C PHE A 97 2.86 -13.26 3.21
N ALA A 98 2.12 -13.62 2.17
CA ALA A 98 2.22 -14.95 1.57
C ALA A 98 3.62 -15.19 0.98
N SER A 99 4.17 -14.23 0.25
CA SER A 99 5.51 -14.30 -0.33
C SER A 99 6.58 -14.39 0.76
N ARG A 100 6.45 -13.60 1.83
CA ARG A 100 7.33 -13.68 3.00
C ARG A 100 7.28 -15.06 3.66
N ALA A 101 6.10 -15.63 3.83
CA ALA A 101 5.92 -16.94 4.47
C ALA A 101 6.47 -18.10 3.63
N LEU A 102 6.34 -18.02 2.30
CA LEU A 102 6.75 -19.09 1.39
C LEU A 102 8.23 -19.00 0.96
N PHE A 103 8.74 -17.79 0.77
CA PHE A 103 10.05 -17.55 0.14
C PHE A 103 11.00 -16.70 0.98
N GLY A 104 10.55 -16.16 2.12
CA GLY A 104 11.33 -15.23 2.92
C GLY A 104 11.54 -13.85 2.26
N TRP A 105 10.85 -13.57 1.16
CA TRP A 105 11.05 -12.41 0.30
C TRP A 105 9.76 -12.04 -0.45
N PRO A 106 9.46 -10.75 -0.68
CA PRO A 106 9.73 -9.62 0.21
C PRO A 106 8.85 -9.63 1.48
#